data_AF-A0A0L8HQG4-F1
#
_entry.id   AF-A0A0L8HQG4-F1
#
_cell.length_a   1.000
_cell.length_b   1.000
_cell.length_c   1.000
_cell.angle_alpha   90.00
_cell.angle_beta   90.00
_cell.angle_gamma   90.00
#
_symmetry.space_group_name_H-M   'P 1'
#
loop_
_entity.id
_entity.type
_entity.pdbx_description
1 polymer ?
#
loop_
_entity_poly.entity_id
_entity_poly.type
_entity_poly.pdbx_seq_one_letter_code
_entity_poly.pdbx_strand_id
1 'polypeptide(L)'
;MLIWMLVALLIFMFMFFFYNSLKKPYYIMTPVMHVTTGSSPSTPDICKRPKCFIRTYPKEEKVIFREFTGSSTPRYLFEENRNSNLKFYFNKQPSLPNGAYIEVILESWAEDFEILQHHNGYIQWLFPLPRSSKTNIYAQPLTEEERSIISTEPILRRRVLQAFKVMLTFYGIEMVGPHHFGHFPNFRERFDNFQRYPNNFKRITRMVESLRYLDFQVQAVFFVKFLADMVRFQLLPKAEESINDYWIPQLSRREQFQLQNLLDN
;
A
#
# COMPACT_ATOMS: atom_id res chain seq x y z
N MET A 1 41.42 27.60 -9.60
CA MET A 1 40.41 27.88 -10.65
C MET A 1 39.59 26.65 -11.04
N LEU A 2 40.20 25.51 -11.38
CA LEU A 2 39.46 24.31 -11.84
C LEU A 2 38.37 23.79 -10.88
N ILE A 3 38.66 23.76 -9.58
CA ILE A 3 37.72 23.23 -8.56
C ILE A 3 36.44 24.07 -8.50
N TRP A 4 36.57 25.39 -8.55
CA TRP A 4 35.42 26.30 -8.54
C TRP A 4 34.56 26.18 -9.81
N MET A 5 35.17 25.89 -10.96
CA MET A 5 34.43 25.63 -12.20
C MET A 5 33.64 24.31 -12.14
N LEU A 6 34.21 23.26 -11.52
CA LEU A 6 33.53 21.98 -11.35
C LEU A 6 32.36 22.08 -10.37
N VAL A 7 32.51 22.84 -9.28
CA VAL A 7 31.42 23.10 -8.32
C VAL A 7 30.30 23.90 -8.98
N ALA A 8 30.63 24.93 -9.77
CA ALA A 8 29.64 25.71 -10.51
C ALA A 8 28.88 24.85 -11.55
N LEU A 9 29.57 23.96 -12.26
CA LEU A 9 28.96 23.01 -13.20
C LEU A 9 28.02 22.02 -12.50
N LEU A 10 28.41 21.49 -11.34
CA LEU A 10 27.56 20.58 -10.55
C LEU A 10 26.30 21.27 -10.03
N ILE A 11 26.42 22.52 -9.54
CA ILE A 11 25.27 23.31 -9.10
C ILE A 11 24.36 23.62 -10.29
N PHE A 12 24.92 24.01 -11.44
CA PHE A 12 24.14 24.27 -12.65
C PHE A 12 23.42 23.03 -13.16
N MET A 13 24.08 21.88 -13.19
CA MET A 13 23.46 20.60 -13.57
C MET A 13 22.36 20.20 -12.59
N PHE A 14 22.56 20.38 -11.28
CA PHE A 14 21.55 20.08 -10.27
C PHE A 14 20.33 20.99 -10.39
N MET A 15 20.54 22.31 -10.58
CA MET A 15 19.44 23.26 -10.81
C MET A 15 18.74 23.00 -12.14
N PHE A 16 19.45 22.63 -13.21
CA PHE A 16 18.86 22.28 -14.50
C PHE A 16 18.00 21.01 -14.42
N PHE A 17 18.48 19.97 -13.72
CA PHE A 17 17.70 18.75 -13.47
C PHE A 17 16.48 19.03 -12.59
N PHE A 18 16.63 19.82 -11.52
CA PHE A 18 15.52 20.19 -10.65
C PHE A 18 14.48 21.04 -11.39
N TYR A 19 14.91 22.04 -12.16
CA TYR A 19 14.05 22.90 -12.98
C TYR A 19 13.28 22.11 -14.05
N ASN A 20 13.92 21.12 -14.70
CA ASN A 20 13.24 20.26 -15.66
C ASN A 20 12.35 19.19 -15.00
N SER A 21 12.69 18.73 -13.79
CA SER A 21 11.84 17.80 -13.01
C SER A 21 10.51 18.44 -12.59
N LEU A 22 10.50 19.76 -12.35
CA LEU A 22 9.30 20.54 -12.06
C LEU A 22 8.45 20.85 -13.30
N LYS A 23 8.98 20.69 -14.52
CA LYS A 23 8.23 20.82 -15.78
C LYS A 23 7.75 19.46 -16.29
N LYS A 24 6.95 18.74 -15.51
CA LYS A 24 6.08 17.73 -16.11
C LYS A 24 4.87 18.44 -16.72
N PRO A 25 4.59 18.29 -18.03
CA PRO A 25 3.41 18.89 -18.63
C PRO A 25 2.17 18.24 -18.00
N TYR A 26 1.37 19.04 -17.31
CA TYR A 26 0.01 18.67 -17.00
C TYR A 26 -0.72 18.50 -18.33
N TYR A 27 -1.02 17.26 -18.70
CA TYR A 27 -1.95 16.98 -19.79
C TYR A 27 -3.34 17.42 -19.32
N ILE A 28 -3.72 18.64 -19.70
CA ILE A 28 -5.10 19.11 -19.57
C ILE A 28 -5.90 18.32 -20.60
N MET A 29 -6.64 17.30 -20.15
CA MET A 29 -7.69 16.70 -20.98
C MET A 29 -8.77 17.75 -21.22
N THR A 30 -8.78 18.33 -22.42
CA THR A 30 -9.90 19.13 -22.92
C THR A 30 -11.11 18.20 -23.11
N PRO A 31 -12.28 18.50 -22.52
CA PRO A 31 -13.49 17.74 -22.82
C PRO A 31 -13.97 18.10 -24.24
N VAL A 32 -14.17 17.08 -25.08
CA VAL A 32 -14.84 17.21 -26.38
C VAL A 32 -16.30 17.58 -26.11
N MET A 33 -16.66 18.84 -26.41
CA MET A 33 -18.03 19.32 -26.36
C MET A 33 -18.81 18.78 -27.57
N HIS A 34 -19.71 17.83 -27.33
CA HIS A 34 -20.80 17.57 -28.26
C HIS A 34 -21.88 18.63 -28.09
N VAL A 35 -22.10 19.39 -29.17
CA VAL A 35 -23.18 20.37 -29.31
C VAL A 35 -24.50 19.63 -29.48
N THR A 36 -25.45 19.86 -28.58
CA THR A 36 -26.88 19.68 -28.85
C THR A 36 -27.64 20.94 -28.44
N THR A 37 -28.56 21.35 -29.31
CA THR A 37 -29.26 22.62 -29.33
C THR A 37 -30.44 22.68 -28.36
N GLY A 38 -30.56 23.78 -27.61
CA GLY A 38 -31.81 24.51 -27.36
C GLY A 38 -32.68 24.14 -26.15
N SER A 39 -32.69 24.99 -25.12
CA SER A 39 -33.82 25.86 -24.69
C SER A 39 -33.64 26.37 -23.24
N SER A 40 -34.18 27.57 -22.95
CA SER A 40 -33.79 28.55 -21.91
C SER A 40 -34.52 28.39 -20.54
N PRO A 41 -34.46 29.31 -19.53
CA PRO A 41 -33.77 29.05 -18.26
C PRO A 41 -34.66 29.17 -17.00
N SER A 42 -34.27 28.49 -15.92
CA SER A 42 -34.63 28.91 -14.55
C SER A 42 -33.54 28.50 -13.56
N THR A 43 -33.14 29.44 -12.71
CA THR A 43 -32.23 29.28 -11.56
C THR A 43 -33.02 29.55 -10.27
N PRO A 44 -32.51 29.24 -9.05
CA PRO A 44 -31.35 28.42 -8.68
C PRO A 44 -31.72 27.33 -7.66
N ASP A 45 -30.90 26.27 -7.51
CA ASP A 45 -30.43 25.82 -6.18
C ASP A 45 -29.73 24.44 -6.18
N ILE A 46 -28.75 24.35 -5.26
CA ILE A 46 -28.22 23.16 -4.60
C ILE A 46 -27.20 22.30 -5.39
N CYS A 47 -25.96 22.43 -4.90
CA CYS A 47 -24.80 21.55 -5.04
C CYS A 47 -25.15 20.07 -5.36
N LYS A 48 -24.92 19.64 -6.60
CA LYS A 48 -24.96 18.23 -7.01
C LYS A 48 -23.56 17.79 -7.44
N ARG A 49 -22.83 17.15 -6.52
CA ARG A 49 -21.70 16.28 -6.89
C ARG A 49 -22.24 15.18 -7.81
N PRO A 50 -21.52 14.75 -8.86
CA PRO A 50 -21.94 13.61 -9.67
C PRO A 50 -21.98 12.37 -8.78
N LYS A 51 -23.11 11.67 -8.85
CA LYS A 51 -23.40 10.43 -8.13
C LYS A 51 -22.24 9.44 -8.32
N CYS A 52 -21.60 9.02 -7.22
CA CYS A 52 -20.90 7.75 -7.20
C CYS A 52 -21.87 6.68 -7.71
N PHE A 53 -21.57 6.10 -8.88
CA PHE A 53 -22.20 4.86 -9.29
C PHE A 53 -21.72 3.79 -8.31
N ILE A 54 -22.51 3.56 -7.26
CA ILE A 54 -22.45 2.32 -6.50
C ILE A 54 -22.80 1.24 -7.51
N ARG A 55 -21.78 0.57 -8.07
CA ARG A 55 -21.97 -0.65 -8.83
C ARG A 55 -22.44 -1.69 -7.83
N THR A 56 -23.76 -1.86 -7.73
CA THR A 56 -24.37 -2.91 -6.93
C THR A 56 -23.94 -4.25 -7.52
N TYR A 57 -23.08 -4.97 -6.81
CA TYR A 57 -22.83 -6.38 -7.08
C TYR A 57 -24.14 -7.16 -6.88
N PRO A 58 -24.45 -8.16 -7.72
CA PRO A 58 -25.67 -8.94 -7.58
C PRO A 58 -25.73 -9.57 -6.19
N LYS A 59 -26.87 -9.40 -5.52
CA LYS A 59 -27.24 -10.17 -4.34
C LYS A 59 -27.51 -11.62 -4.75
N GLU A 60 -27.20 -12.52 -3.82
CA GLU A 60 -27.59 -13.94 -3.69
C GLU A 60 -26.42 -14.92 -3.91
N GLU A 61 -26.13 -15.89 -3.03
CA GLU A 61 -26.98 -16.59 -2.06
C GLU A 61 -26.48 -16.48 -0.60
N LYS A 62 -27.44 -16.53 0.35
CA LYS A 62 -27.15 -16.72 1.79
C LYS A 62 -26.64 -18.15 2.01
N VAL A 63 -25.34 -18.34 2.03
CA VAL A 63 -24.77 -19.51 2.72
C VAL A 63 -24.81 -19.23 4.21
N ILE A 64 -25.75 -19.87 4.92
CA ILE A 64 -25.82 -19.83 6.37
C ILE A 64 -24.64 -20.65 6.91
N PHE A 65 -23.53 -19.98 7.21
CA PHE A 65 -22.46 -20.58 7.99
C PHE A 65 -22.78 -20.42 9.48
N ARG A 66 -23.14 -21.54 10.13
CA ARG A 66 -23.18 -21.63 11.59
C ARG A 66 -21.81 -21.23 12.15
N GLU A 67 -21.80 -20.43 13.20
CA GLU A 67 -20.59 -20.07 13.94
C GLU A 67 -19.84 -21.35 14.35
N PHE A 68 -18.71 -21.60 13.69
CA PHE A 68 -17.80 -22.66 14.08
C PHE A 68 -16.83 -22.08 15.09
N THR A 69 -17.17 -22.22 16.38
CA THR A 69 -16.25 -22.01 17.49
C THR A 69 -15.26 -23.19 17.53
N GLY A 70 -14.31 -23.21 16.61
CA GLY A 70 -13.29 -24.26 16.50
C GLY A 70 -12.00 -23.71 15.91
N SER A 71 -10.90 -23.81 16.67
CA SER A 71 -9.57 -23.24 16.40
C SER A 71 -8.80 -23.87 15.21
N SER A 72 -9.45 -24.60 14.32
CA SER A 72 -8.79 -25.22 13.16
C SER A 72 -9.59 -24.93 11.89
N THR A 73 -8.95 -24.23 10.96
CA THR A 73 -9.47 -24.10 9.59
C THR A 73 -9.58 -25.52 9.00
N PRO A 74 -10.74 -25.92 8.45
CA PRO A 74 -10.92 -27.27 7.94
C PRO A 74 -9.95 -27.62 6.80
N ARG A 75 -9.40 -28.84 6.83
CA ARG A 75 -8.41 -29.32 5.84
C ARG A 75 -8.90 -29.19 4.38
N TYR A 76 -10.19 -29.34 4.13
CA TYR A 76 -10.78 -29.22 2.78
C TYR A 76 -10.65 -27.81 2.19
N LEU A 77 -10.68 -26.75 3.01
CA LEU A 77 -10.49 -25.38 2.52
C LEU A 77 -9.05 -25.14 2.03
N PHE A 78 -8.06 -25.86 2.57
CA PHE A 78 -6.66 -25.75 2.13
C PHE A 78 -6.44 -26.47 0.79
N GLU A 79 -7.12 -27.58 0.53
CA GLU A 79 -6.94 -28.38 -0.68
C GLU A 79 -7.55 -27.72 -1.93
N GLU A 80 -8.75 -27.13 -1.82
CA GLU A 80 -9.37 -26.37 -2.92
C GLU A 80 -8.62 -25.06 -3.22
N ASN A 81 -8.03 -24.45 -2.20
CA ASN A 81 -7.33 -23.17 -2.29
C ASN A 81 -5.81 -23.31 -2.45
N ARG A 82 -5.33 -24.46 -2.95
CA ARG A 82 -3.93 -24.56 -3.39
C ARG A 82 -3.61 -23.41 -4.34
N ASN A 83 -2.45 -22.80 -4.09
CA ASN A 83 -1.91 -21.69 -4.87
C ASN A 83 -2.83 -20.46 -4.89
N SER A 84 -3.63 -20.24 -3.85
CA SER A 84 -4.56 -19.12 -3.78
C SER A 84 -3.85 -17.76 -3.80
N ASN A 85 -2.70 -17.63 -3.14
CA ASN A 85 -1.92 -16.40 -3.23
C ASN A 85 -1.48 -16.17 -4.68
N LEU A 86 -1.01 -17.21 -5.38
CA LEU A 86 -0.64 -17.10 -6.79
C LEU A 86 -1.84 -16.76 -7.68
N LYS A 87 -2.99 -17.42 -7.51
CA LYS A 87 -4.21 -17.09 -8.27
C LYS A 87 -4.58 -15.62 -8.07
N PHE A 88 -4.50 -15.09 -6.85
CA PHE A 88 -4.75 -13.67 -6.58
C PHE A 88 -3.72 -12.79 -7.27
N TYR A 89 -2.43 -13.10 -7.10
CA TYR A 89 -1.31 -12.36 -7.66
C TYR A 89 -1.25 -12.41 -9.20
N PHE A 90 -1.77 -13.46 -9.84
CA PHE A 90 -1.97 -13.56 -11.29
C PHE A 90 -3.29 -12.95 -11.78
N ASN A 91 -4.04 -12.28 -10.90
CA ASN A 91 -5.33 -11.67 -11.21
C ASN A 91 -6.39 -12.69 -11.67
N LYS A 92 -6.30 -13.93 -11.18
CA LYS A 92 -7.23 -15.04 -11.50
C LYS A 92 -8.30 -15.26 -10.45
N GLN A 93 -8.17 -14.64 -9.28
CA GLN A 93 -9.24 -14.57 -8.29
C GLN A 93 -9.21 -13.23 -7.54
N PRO A 94 -10.36 -12.78 -7.01
CA PRO A 94 -10.39 -11.63 -6.12
C PRO A 94 -9.85 -12.00 -4.74
N SER A 95 -9.46 -10.97 -3.98
CA SER A 95 -9.30 -11.12 -2.54
C SER A 95 -10.65 -11.41 -1.87
N LEU A 96 -10.62 -12.18 -0.80
CA LEU A 96 -11.80 -12.58 -0.03
C LEU A 96 -11.64 -12.21 1.45
N PRO A 97 -12.74 -11.94 2.18
CA PRO A 97 -14.13 -11.89 1.70
C PRO A 97 -14.45 -10.55 1.00
N ASN A 98 -15.37 -10.60 0.03
CA ASN A 98 -15.95 -9.42 -0.64
C ASN A 98 -14.92 -8.44 -1.21
N GLY A 99 -13.71 -8.89 -1.54
CA GLY A 99 -12.63 -8.04 -2.03
C GLY A 99 -12.69 -7.86 -3.54
N ALA A 100 -11.54 -7.56 -4.10
CA ALA A 100 -11.38 -7.30 -5.53
C ALA A 100 -10.14 -8.02 -6.08
N TYR A 101 -10.12 -8.13 -7.40
CA TYR A 101 -8.97 -8.54 -8.20
C TYR A 101 -7.79 -7.60 -7.94
N ILE A 102 -6.56 -8.14 -7.95
CA ILE A 102 -5.38 -7.35 -7.62
C ILE A 102 -5.23 -6.13 -8.53
N GLU A 103 -5.53 -6.24 -9.83
CA GLU A 103 -5.49 -5.09 -10.75
C GLU A 103 -6.46 -3.98 -10.34
N VAL A 104 -7.69 -4.34 -9.93
CA VAL A 104 -8.68 -3.36 -9.45
C VAL A 104 -8.18 -2.65 -8.19
N ILE A 105 -7.55 -3.38 -7.27
CA ILE A 105 -6.98 -2.79 -6.05
C ILE A 105 -5.82 -1.85 -6.40
N LEU A 106 -4.93 -2.28 -7.30
CA LEU A 106 -3.72 -1.53 -7.66
C LEU A 106 -4.01 -0.29 -8.52
N GLU A 107 -5.11 -0.28 -9.26
CA GLU A 107 -5.48 0.82 -10.15
C GLU A 107 -6.62 1.65 -9.56
N SER A 108 -7.78 1.04 -9.34
CA SER A 108 -8.99 1.78 -8.96
C SER A 108 -9.01 2.17 -7.48
N TRP A 109 -8.40 1.38 -6.59
CA TRP A 109 -8.39 1.69 -5.15
C TRP A 109 -7.17 2.53 -4.72
N ALA A 110 -6.22 2.78 -5.62
CA ALA A 110 -4.95 3.45 -5.29
C ALA A 110 -5.14 4.81 -4.60
N GLU A 111 -6.23 5.52 -4.94
CA GLU A 111 -6.60 6.83 -4.38
C GLU A 111 -7.95 6.80 -3.65
N ASP A 112 -8.60 5.63 -3.54
CA ASP A 112 -9.87 5.47 -2.82
C ASP A 112 -9.61 5.07 -1.36
N PHE A 113 -9.27 6.09 -0.56
CA PHE A 113 -8.92 5.88 0.85
C PHE A 113 -10.10 5.44 1.70
N GLU A 114 -11.35 5.71 1.29
CA GLU A 114 -12.54 5.24 2.00
C GLU A 114 -12.64 3.72 1.90
N ILE A 115 -12.40 3.15 0.71
CA ILE A 115 -12.35 1.71 0.52
C ILE A 115 -11.18 1.09 1.30
N LEU A 116 -9.97 1.67 1.21
CA LEU A 116 -8.79 1.14 1.92
C LEU A 116 -8.94 1.20 3.45
N GLN A 117 -9.65 2.20 3.98
CA GLN A 117 -9.94 2.33 5.40
C GLN A 117 -10.95 1.29 5.90
N HIS A 118 -12.06 1.11 5.18
CA HIS A 118 -13.19 0.30 5.67
C HIS A 118 -13.16 -1.16 5.23
N HIS A 119 -12.54 -1.46 4.08
CA HIS A 119 -12.39 -2.83 3.61
C HIS A 119 -11.19 -3.51 4.29
N ASN A 120 -11.39 -4.70 4.84
CA ASN A 120 -10.34 -5.44 5.54
C ASN A 120 -9.93 -6.74 4.81
N GLY A 121 -10.65 -7.12 3.76
CA GLY A 121 -10.48 -8.39 3.05
C GLY A 121 -9.30 -8.41 2.09
N TYR A 122 -8.59 -7.30 1.88
CA TYR A 122 -7.52 -7.21 0.87
C TYR A 122 -6.11 -7.30 1.47
N ILE A 123 -5.88 -6.77 2.68
CA ILE A 123 -4.52 -6.59 3.20
C ILE A 123 -3.78 -7.92 3.39
N GLN A 124 -4.51 -8.99 3.74
CA GLN A 124 -3.90 -10.31 3.90
C GLN A 124 -3.47 -10.95 2.59
N TRP A 125 -4.14 -10.61 1.49
CA TRP A 125 -3.84 -11.07 0.15
C TRP A 125 -2.73 -10.25 -0.50
N LEU A 126 -2.72 -8.93 -0.29
CA LEU A 126 -1.62 -8.06 -0.74
C LEU A 126 -0.31 -8.39 -0.02
N PHE A 127 -0.37 -8.74 1.26
CA PHE A 127 0.83 -9.02 2.07
C PHE A 127 0.68 -10.38 2.76
N PRO A 128 0.77 -11.50 2.02
CA PRO A 128 0.60 -12.83 2.58
C PRO A 128 1.78 -13.20 3.50
N LEU A 129 1.52 -14.05 4.50
CA LEU A 129 2.49 -14.52 5.49
C LEU A 129 2.43 -16.05 5.57
N PRO A 130 3.51 -16.75 5.97
CA PRO A 130 3.53 -18.22 6.07
C PRO A 130 2.74 -18.76 7.27
N ARG A 131 1.84 -17.97 7.84
CA ARG A 131 0.99 -18.29 8.97
C ARG A 131 -0.44 -17.85 8.68
N SER A 132 -1.41 -18.65 9.14
CA SER A 132 -2.83 -18.36 8.95
C SER A 132 -3.20 -17.00 9.54
N SER A 133 -4.02 -16.25 8.82
CA SER A 133 -4.57 -15.00 9.34
C SER A 133 -5.64 -15.29 10.39
N LYS A 134 -5.57 -14.59 11.52
CA LYS A 134 -6.61 -14.63 12.57
C LYS A 134 -7.88 -13.87 12.19
N THR A 135 -7.79 -12.93 11.25
CA THR A 135 -8.89 -12.01 10.89
C THR A 135 -9.45 -12.23 9.49
N ASN A 136 -8.81 -13.10 8.69
CA ASN A 136 -9.24 -13.41 7.33
C ASN A 136 -8.93 -14.87 7.01
N ILE A 137 -9.88 -15.75 7.30
CA ILE A 137 -9.74 -17.20 7.11
C ILE A 137 -9.60 -17.63 5.65
N TYR A 138 -9.97 -16.77 4.70
CA TYR A 138 -9.88 -17.06 3.27
C TYR A 138 -8.46 -16.87 2.74
N ALA A 139 -7.71 -15.92 3.31
CA ALA A 139 -6.30 -15.72 2.97
C ALA A 139 -5.46 -16.88 3.52
N GLN A 140 -5.01 -17.76 2.63
CA GLN A 140 -4.23 -18.93 3.00
C GLN A 140 -2.79 -18.54 3.38
N PRO A 141 -2.13 -19.33 4.25
CA PRO A 141 -0.71 -19.18 4.50
C PRO A 141 0.10 -19.18 3.20
N LEU A 142 1.07 -18.27 3.11
CA LEU A 142 2.03 -18.23 2.01
C LEU A 142 2.89 -19.50 2.04
N THR A 143 2.80 -20.33 1.01
CA THR A 143 3.66 -21.52 0.90
C THR A 143 5.04 -21.15 0.34
N GLU A 144 6.02 -22.03 0.52
CA GLU A 144 7.37 -21.81 -0.02
C GLU A 144 7.39 -21.81 -1.56
N GLU A 145 6.54 -22.61 -2.21
CA GLU A 145 6.37 -22.61 -3.66
C GLU A 145 5.81 -21.26 -4.16
N GLU A 146 4.73 -20.78 -3.54
CA GLU A 146 4.14 -19.48 -3.88
C GLU A 146 5.13 -18.33 -3.63
N ARG A 147 5.85 -18.38 -2.50
CA ARG A 147 6.90 -17.42 -2.16
C ARG A 147 7.97 -17.39 -3.25
N SER A 148 8.52 -18.54 -3.62
CA SER A 148 9.56 -18.66 -4.65
C SER A 148 9.10 -18.05 -5.98
N ILE A 149 7.88 -18.36 -6.42
CA ILE A 149 7.32 -17.83 -7.67
C ILE A 149 7.07 -16.32 -7.58
N ILE A 150 6.42 -15.83 -6.52
CA ILE A 150 6.17 -14.38 -6.35
C ILE A 150 7.49 -13.60 -6.25
N SER A 151 8.50 -14.16 -5.58
CA SER A 151 9.82 -13.56 -5.42
C SER A 151 10.64 -13.53 -6.71
N THR A 152 10.35 -14.38 -7.71
CA THR A 152 11.18 -14.48 -8.93
C THR A 152 10.48 -13.98 -10.19
N GLU A 153 9.17 -14.15 -10.28
CA GLU A 153 8.39 -13.76 -11.46
C GLU A 153 8.26 -12.23 -11.58
N PRO A 154 8.81 -11.59 -12.63
CA PRO A 154 8.86 -10.13 -12.74
C PRO A 154 7.51 -9.43 -12.61
N ILE A 155 6.44 -10.00 -13.17
CA ILE A 155 5.11 -9.37 -13.08
C ILE A 155 4.55 -9.40 -11.66
N LEU A 156 4.80 -10.47 -10.91
CA LEU A 156 4.32 -10.60 -9.52
C LEU A 156 5.11 -9.70 -8.58
N ARG A 157 6.45 -9.63 -8.73
CA ARG A 157 7.29 -8.68 -8.01
C ARG A 157 6.83 -7.23 -8.20
N ARG A 158 6.47 -6.85 -9.43
CA ARG A 158 5.92 -5.51 -9.72
C ARG A 158 4.60 -5.28 -8.96
N ARG A 159 3.72 -6.28 -8.90
CA ARG A 159 2.46 -6.19 -8.15
C ARG A 159 2.68 -6.04 -6.65
N VAL A 160 3.68 -6.73 -6.06
CA VAL A 160 4.06 -6.53 -4.64
C VAL A 160 4.48 -5.07 -4.40
N LEU A 161 5.36 -4.52 -5.25
CA LEU A 161 5.80 -3.13 -5.12
C LEU A 161 4.67 -2.12 -5.34
N GLN A 162 3.77 -2.37 -6.30
CA GLN A 162 2.61 -1.51 -6.52
C GLN A 162 1.66 -1.56 -5.32
N ALA A 163 1.39 -2.74 -4.76
CA ALA A 163 0.59 -2.90 -3.55
C ALA A 163 1.20 -2.13 -2.37
N PHE A 164 2.52 -2.21 -2.23
CA PHE A 164 3.25 -1.45 -1.23
C PHE A 164 3.06 0.06 -1.43
N LYS A 165 3.22 0.57 -2.65
CA LYS A 165 3.00 2.00 -2.97
C LYS A 165 1.57 2.47 -2.72
N VAL A 166 0.56 1.67 -3.03
CA VAL A 166 -0.84 1.97 -2.70
C VAL A 166 -1.01 2.16 -1.19
N MET A 167 -0.48 1.23 -0.40
CA MET A 167 -0.56 1.34 1.06
C MET A 167 0.23 2.53 1.62
N LEU A 168 1.42 2.82 1.09
CA LEU A 168 2.17 4.01 1.50
C LEU A 168 1.39 5.30 1.20
N THR A 169 0.79 5.38 0.02
CA THR A 169 -0.03 6.54 -0.40
C THR A 169 -1.21 6.75 0.54
N PHE A 170 -1.89 5.66 0.93
CA PHE A 170 -2.94 5.68 1.94
C PHE A 170 -2.47 6.27 3.29
N TYR A 171 -1.24 5.99 3.70
CA TYR A 171 -0.62 6.55 4.91
C TYR A 171 0.01 7.94 4.73
N GLY A 172 -0.06 8.53 3.53
CA GLY A 172 0.58 9.82 3.24
C GLY A 172 2.09 9.74 3.05
N ILE A 173 2.64 8.55 2.81
CA ILE A 173 4.06 8.26 2.62
C ILE A 173 4.33 8.06 1.13
N GLU A 174 5.43 8.62 0.64
CA GLU A 174 5.89 8.46 -0.74
C GLU A 174 7.16 7.59 -0.78
N MET A 175 7.18 6.59 -1.66
CA MET A 175 8.39 5.83 -1.97
C MET A 175 9.11 6.46 -3.17
N VAL A 176 10.09 7.32 -2.89
CA VAL A 176 10.88 8.05 -3.91
C VAL A 176 11.88 7.10 -4.60
N GLY A 177 12.36 6.08 -3.88
CA GLY A 177 13.23 5.06 -4.43
C GLY A 177 13.30 3.81 -3.54
N PRO A 178 14.10 2.80 -3.91
CA PRO A 178 14.21 1.55 -3.14
C PRO A 178 14.72 1.76 -1.70
N HIS A 179 15.45 2.85 -1.47
CA HIS A 179 16.08 3.20 -0.18
C HIS A 179 15.57 4.52 0.41
N HIS A 180 14.63 5.20 -0.25
CA HIS A 180 14.25 6.57 0.12
C HIS A 180 12.73 6.70 0.18
N PHE A 181 12.28 7.12 1.36
CA PHE A 181 10.88 7.39 1.66
C PHE A 181 10.75 8.85 2.09
N GLY A 182 9.69 9.49 1.61
CA GLY A 182 9.29 10.83 1.99
C GLY A 182 7.81 10.83 2.38
N HIS A 183 7.23 12.01 2.47
CA HIS A 183 5.80 12.19 2.70
C HIS A 183 5.26 13.22 1.72
N PHE A 184 3.98 13.11 1.38
CA PHE A 184 3.35 14.10 0.48
C PHE A 184 3.26 15.49 1.13
N PRO A 185 3.14 16.60 0.37
CA PRO A 185 3.08 17.95 0.95
C PRO A 185 1.98 18.14 2.01
N ASN A 186 0.85 17.46 1.88
CA ASN A 186 -0.30 17.53 2.79
C ASN A 186 -0.42 16.28 3.70
N PHE A 187 0.71 15.65 4.06
CA PHE A 187 0.71 14.37 4.77
C PHE A 187 0.10 14.42 6.19
N ARG A 188 0.01 15.59 6.83
CA ARG A 188 -0.40 15.71 8.24
C ARG A 188 -1.74 15.04 8.53
N GLU A 189 -2.76 15.32 7.74
CA GLU A 189 -4.08 14.69 7.89
C GLU A 189 -4.02 13.17 7.72
N ARG A 190 -3.15 12.69 6.81
CA ARG A 190 -2.94 11.25 6.59
C ARG A 190 -2.22 10.60 7.76
N PHE A 191 -1.24 11.27 8.34
CA PHE A 191 -0.54 10.77 9.53
C PHE A 191 -1.47 10.75 10.75
N ASP A 192 -2.33 11.76 10.90
CA ASP A 192 -3.36 11.78 11.94
C ASP A 192 -4.33 10.61 11.79
N ASN A 193 -4.81 10.35 10.57
CA ASN A 193 -5.66 9.18 10.29
C ASN A 193 -4.91 7.87 10.48
N PHE A 194 -3.65 7.77 10.03
CA PHE A 194 -2.80 6.61 10.20
C PHE A 194 -2.72 6.22 11.68
N GLN A 195 -2.37 7.16 12.55
CA GLN A 195 -2.17 6.91 13.98
C GLN A 195 -3.46 6.94 14.82
N ARG A 196 -4.60 7.36 14.26
CA ARG A 196 -5.92 7.31 14.91
C ARG A 196 -6.45 5.89 15.02
N TYR A 197 -6.13 5.02 14.06
CA TYR A 197 -6.65 3.66 14.01
C TYR A 197 -5.54 2.62 14.29
N PRO A 198 -5.51 2.00 15.49
CA PRO A 198 -4.45 1.06 15.88
C PRO A 198 -4.29 -0.15 14.96
N ASN A 199 -5.34 -0.52 14.22
CA ASN A 199 -5.26 -1.59 13.23
C ASN A 199 -4.27 -1.28 12.09
N ASN A 200 -4.01 0.00 11.80
CA ASN A 200 -3.00 0.38 10.82
C ASN A 200 -1.60 -0.06 11.26
N PHE A 201 -1.28 -0.01 12.54
CA PHE A 201 0.02 -0.49 13.01
C PHE A 201 0.20 -1.99 12.79
N LYS A 202 -0.87 -2.77 12.99
CA LYS A 202 -0.90 -4.21 12.66
C LYS A 202 -0.78 -4.46 11.15
N ARG A 203 -1.37 -3.60 10.32
CA ARG A 203 -1.21 -3.64 8.85
C ARG A 203 0.25 -3.38 8.46
N ILE A 204 0.91 -2.38 9.08
CA ILE A 204 2.35 -2.13 8.88
C ILE A 204 3.20 -3.33 9.28
N THR A 205 2.97 -3.93 10.45
CA THR A 205 3.71 -5.13 10.88
C THR A 205 3.61 -6.23 9.82
N ARG A 206 2.40 -6.49 9.31
CA ARG A 206 2.17 -7.47 8.25
C ARG A 206 2.88 -7.11 6.95
N MET A 207 2.86 -5.84 6.54
CA MET A 207 3.56 -5.37 5.35
C MET A 207 5.06 -5.61 5.47
N VAL A 208 5.68 -5.22 6.60
CA VAL A 208 7.11 -5.40 6.85
C VAL A 208 7.49 -6.88 6.83
N GLU A 209 6.75 -7.74 7.54
CA GLU A 209 6.98 -9.19 7.52
C GLU A 209 6.88 -9.76 6.09
N SER A 210 5.81 -9.44 5.37
CA SER A 210 5.56 -9.98 4.02
C SER A 210 6.61 -9.53 3.01
N LEU A 211 7.02 -8.25 3.04
CA LEU A 211 8.10 -7.74 2.19
C LEU A 211 9.40 -8.54 2.40
N ARG A 212 9.71 -8.93 3.64
CA ARG A 212 10.90 -9.74 3.93
C ARG A 212 10.78 -11.16 3.43
N TYR A 213 9.60 -11.78 3.55
CA TYR A 213 9.34 -13.09 2.96
C TYR A 213 9.41 -13.06 1.42
N LEU A 214 8.99 -11.99 0.77
CA LEU A 214 8.94 -11.88 -0.69
C LEU A 214 10.21 -11.27 -1.33
N ASP A 215 11.32 -11.27 -0.60
CA ASP A 215 12.63 -10.76 -1.06
C ASP A 215 12.62 -9.27 -1.45
N PHE A 216 12.01 -8.46 -0.59
CA PHE A 216 12.04 -7.00 -0.57
C PHE A 216 12.64 -6.46 0.75
N GLN A 217 13.70 -7.10 1.25
CA GLN A 217 14.33 -6.77 2.53
C GLN A 217 14.83 -5.32 2.58
N VAL A 218 15.39 -4.83 1.46
CA VAL A 218 15.87 -3.45 1.33
C VAL A 218 14.74 -2.46 1.59
N GLN A 219 13.62 -2.62 0.91
CA GLN A 219 12.45 -1.75 1.07
C GLN A 219 11.91 -1.83 2.51
N ALA A 220 11.87 -3.03 3.09
CA ALA A 220 11.42 -3.22 4.48
C ALA A 220 12.31 -2.47 5.48
N VAL A 221 13.65 -2.56 5.36
CA VAL A 221 14.60 -1.86 6.25
C VAL A 221 14.43 -0.36 6.16
N PHE A 222 14.45 0.21 4.95
CA PHE A 222 14.38 1.65 4.79
C PHE A 222 12.99 2.21 5.12
N PHE A 223 11.94 1.40 4.97
CA PHE A 223 10.61 1.77 5.44
C PHE A 223 10.53 1.81 6.97
N VAL A 224 11.06 0.80 7.66
CA VAL A 224 11.15 0.79 9.13
C VAL A 224 12.00 1.95 9.63
N LYS A 225 13.11 2.26 8.95
CA LYS A 225 13.91 3.46 9.24
C LYS A 225 13.09 4.74 9.15
N PHE A 226 12.37 4.92 8.04
CA PHE A 226 11.52 6.09 7.85
C PHE A 226 10.49 6.22 8.96
N LEU A 227 9.82 5.13 9.34
CA LEU A 227 8.86 5.12 10.45
C LEU A 227 9.52 5.48 11.79
N ALA A 228 10.73 4.96 12.06
CA ALA A 228 11.50 5.33 13.25
C ALA A 228 11.83 6.83 13.29
N ASP A 229 12.24 7.42 12.16
CA ASP A 229 12.46 8.86 12.04
C ASP A 229 11.16 9.64 12.32
N MET A 230 10.02 9.20 11.80
CA MET A 230 8.73 9.87 12.06
C MET A 230 8.30 9.80 13.53
N VAL A 231 8.62 8.71 14.24
CA VAL A 231 8.42 8.60 15.69
C VAL A 231 9.38 9.55 16.42
N ARG A 232 10.68 9.51 16.10
CA ARG A 232 11.72 10.36 16.70
C ARG A 232 11.37 11.85 16.60
N PHE A 233 10.90 12.28 15.42
CA PHE A 233 10.49 13.67 15.16
C PHE A 233 9.06 14.01 15.61
N GLN A 234 8.40 13.16 16.39
CA GLN A 234 7.06 13.40 16.94
C GLN A 234 5.97 13.61 15.87
N LEU A 235 6.17 13.06 14.67
CA LEU A 235 5.17 13.05 13.59
C LEU A 235 4.22 11.85 13.70
N LEU A 236 4.70 10.73 14.26
CA LEU A 236 3.91 9.52 14.56
C LEU A 236 4.10 9.05 16.01
N PRO A 237 3.88 9.90 17.04
CA PRO A 237 4.19 9.57 18.43
C PRO A 237 3.45 8.31 18.93
N LYS A 238 2.22 8.06 18.47
CA LYS A 238 1.45 6.86 18.88
C LYS A 238 2.02 5.54 18.36
N ALA A 239 2.99 5.57 17.45
CA ALA A 239 3.63 4.37 16.92
C ALA A 239 4.86 3.93 17.73
N GLU A 240 5.20 4.61 18.84
CA GLU A 240 6.40 4.32 19.65
C GLU A 240 6.51 2.87 20.13
N GLU A 241 5.43 2.30 20.66
CA GLU A 241 5.39 0.88 21.03
C GLU A 241 5.53 -0.02 19.77
N SER A 242 4.85 0.36 18.68
CA SER A 242 4.87 -0.43 17.45
C SER A 242 6.24 -0.49 16.78
N ILE A 243 6.98 0.62 16.78
CA ILE A 243 8.33 0.66 16.23
C ILE A 243 9.28 -0.25 17.03
N ASN A 244 9.23 -0.19 18.35
CA ASN A 244 10.15 -0.90 19.25
C ASN A 244 9.82 -2.39 19.36
N ASP A 245 8.55 -2.75 19.50
CA ASP A 245 8.15 -4.10 19.86
C ASP A 245 7.76 -4.96 18.65
N TYR A 246 7.46 -4.32 17.51
CA TYR A 246 6.90 -5.04 16.36
C TYR A 246 7.60 -4.78 15.03
N TRP A 247 8.11 -3.58 14.74
CA TRP A 247 8.66 -3.26 13.41
C TRP A 247 10.18 -3.43 13.33
N ILE A 248 10.95 -2.84 14.26
CA ILE A 248 12.41 -3.05 14.35
C ILE A 248 12.75 -4.53 14.57
N PRO A 249 12.04 -5.29 15.43
CA PRO A 249 12.33 -6.70 15.65
C PRO A 249 12.19 -7.61 14.41
N GLN A 250 11.51 -7.17 13.34
CA GLN A 250 11.42 -7.92 12.08
C GLN A 250 12.74 -7.90 11.29
N LEU A 251 13.60 -6.92 11.57
CA LEU A 251 14.88 -6.78 10.90
C LEU A 251 15.89 -7.77 11.49
N SER A 252 16.89 -8.19 10.72
CA SER A 252 18.02 -8.97 11.23
C SER A 252 18.84 -8.16 12.23
N ARG A 253 19.57 -8.82 13.14
CA ARG A 253 20.44 -8.13 14.11
C ARG A 253 21.41 -7.14 13.46
N ARG A 254 21.93 -7.46 12.27
CA ARG A 254 22.81 -6.57 11.50
C ARG A 254 22.08 -5.31 11.06
N GLU A 255 20.87 -5.45 10.51
CA GLU A 255 20.05 -4.32 10.07
C GLU A 255 19.60 -3.47 11.27
N GLN A 256 19.24 -4.08 12.40
CA GLN A 256 18.90 -3.37 13.64
C GLN A 256 20.09 -2.54 14.15
N PHE A 257 21.29 -3.12 14.19
CA PHE A 257 22.50 -2.40 14.58
C PHE A 257 22.79 -1.21 13.63
N GLN A 258 22.62 -1.40 12.33
CA GLN A 258 22.77 -0.33 11.34
C GLN A 258 21.72 0.77 11.52
N LEU A 259 20.47 0.39 11.81
CA LEU A 259 19.39 1.33 12.06
C LEU A 259 19.68 2.20 13.30
N GLN A 260 20.13 1.59 14.40
CA GLN A 260 20.50 2.33 15.61
C GLN A 260 21.57 3.39 15.32
N ASN A 261 22.65 3.01 14.62
CA ASN A 261 23.69 3.95 14.22
C ASN A 261 23.16 5.09 13.31
N LEU A 262 22.16 4.82 12.47
CA LEU A 262 21.55 5.85 11.62
C LEU A 262 20.58 6.77 12.37
N LEU A 263 20.04 6.34 13.50
CA LEU A 263 19.14 7.13 14.35
C LEU A 263 19.90 7.96 15.39
N ASP A 264 21.11 7.54 15.76
CA ASP A 264 21.98 8.26 16.70
C ASP A 264 22.77 9.39 16.02
N ASN A 265 22.72 9.50 14.69
CA ASN A 265 23.25 10.60 13.89
C ASN A 265 22.13 11.57 13.43
#